data_AF-A0A8R2NR79-F1
#
_entry.id   AF-A0A8R2NR79-F1
#
_cell.length_a   1.000
_cell.length_b   1.000
_cell.length_c   1.000
_cell.angle_alpha   90.00
_cell.angle_beta   90.00
_cell.angle_gamma   90.00
#
_symmetry.space_group_name_H-M   'P 1'
#
loop_
_entity.id
_entity.type
_entity.pdbx_description
1 polymer ?
#
loop_
_entity_poly.entity_id
_entity_poly.type
_entity_poly.pdbx_seq_one_letter_code
_entity_poly.pdbx_strand_id
1 'polypeptide(L)'
;MLLIYVDQLIDMTTLSRMKSEQVYKLLNNFPYGIIFKFEEELVQWQNNINNLNIATNANEMSLKKSNVETIAKPHKSSHNLRVDEVLALSTQGSLILDYFKTHNKLNDGIRATLVDILIAQVLSQQIPMSVSLAESLANQIVAMFKTEVKDTYFMKIGCNKNPKGKLYSKYYNSVRNMKNTGLIPTTIIKNKIINDNQPNQILHHIKEENGKN
;
A
#
# COMPACT_ATOMS: atom_id res chain seq x y z
N MET A 1 23.38 -9.39 4.52
CA MET A 1 22.35 -8.99 5.51
C MET A 1 20.94 -9.38 5.08
N LEU A 2 20.36 -8.85 3.99
CA LEU A 2 18.95 -9.06 3.61
C LEU A 2 18.51 -10.54 3.47
N LEU A 3 19.37 -11.44 2.98
CA LEU A 3 19.05 -12.87 2.84
C LEU A 3 18.79 -13.57 4.19
N ILE A 4 19.51 -13.20 5.24
CA ILE A 4 19.42 -13.85 6.57
C ILE A 4 18.07 -13.57 7.23
N TYR A 5 17.56 -12.35 7.09
CA TYR A 5 16.26 -11.97 7.69
C TYR A 5 15.09 -12.71 7.04
N VAL A 6 15.13 -12.89 5.71
CA VAL A 6 14.09 -13.61 4.98
C VAL A 6 14.13 -15.11 5.30
N ASP A 7 15.33 -15.68 5.46
CA ASP A 7 15.47 -17.10 5.79
C ASP A 7 15.05 -17.44 7.23
N GLN A 8 15.24 -16.50 8.15
CA GLN A 8 14.85 -16.65 9.57
C GLN A 8 13.44 -16.13 9.88
N LEU A 9 12.67 -15.76 8.86
CA LEU A 9 11.29 -15.26 8.99
C LEU A 9 11.16 -14.03 9.91
N ILE A 10 12.18 -13.18 9.92
CA ILE A 10 12.22 -12.02 10.80
C ILE A 10 11.39 -10.89 10.17
N ASP A 11 10.24 -10.61 10.78
CA ASP A 11 9.39 -9.47 10.45
C ASP A 11 9.75 -8.24 11.31
N MET A 12 9.16 -7.08 10.98
CA MET A 12 9.40 -5.82 11.68
C MET A 12 8.89 -5.84 13.12
N THR A 13 7.88 -6.65 13.42
CA THR A 13 7.39 -6.87 14.79
C THR A 13 8.41 -7.64 15.62
N THR A 14 9.08 -8.61 15.01
CA THR A 14 10.14 -9.39 15.63
C THR A 14 11.36 -8.51 15.86
N LEU A 15 11.77 -7.70 14.86
CA LEU A 15 12.85 -6.72 15.01
C LEU A 15 12.58 -5.71 16.13
N SER A 16 11.34 -5.24 16.28
CA SER A 16 11.00 -4.24 17.31
C SER A 16 11.12 -4.78 18.75
N ARG A 17 11.16 -6.12 18.89
CA ARG A 17 11.26 -6.82 20.19
C ARG A 17 12.57 -7.59 20.35
N MET A 18 13.45 -7.55 19.35
CA MET A 18 14.67 -8.33 19.31
C MET A 18 15.68 -7.81 20.35
N LYS A 19 16.22 -8.73 21.15
CA LYS A 19 17.21 -8.46 22.20
C LYS A 19 18.64 -8.74 21.73
N SER A 20 19.62 -8.17 22.43
CA SER A 20 21.07 -8.37 22.22
C SER A 20 21.43 -9.84 21.98
N GLU A 21 21.03 -10.74 22.88
CA GLU A 21 21.32 -12.18 22.76
C GLU A 21 20.86 -12.79 21.43
N GLN A 22 19.73 -12.33 20.89
CA GLN A 22 19.19 -12.79 19.62
C GLN A 22 19.96 -12.18 18.45
N VAL A 23 20.43 -10.94 18.57
CA VAL A 23 21.31 -10.30 17.59
C VAL A 23 22.62 -11.06 17.44
N TYR A 24 23.28 -11.39 18.56
CA TYR A 24 24.52 -12.18 18.54
C TYR A 24 24.31 -13.58 17.97
N LYS A 25 23.15 -14.22 18.22
CA LYS A 25 22.80 -15.51 17.60
C LYS A 25 22.53 -15.37 16.10
N LEU A 26 21.81 -14.33 15.68
CA LEU A 26 21.44 -14.09 14.29
C LEU A 26 22.64 -13.74 13.40
N LEU A 27 23.58 -12.96 13.94
CA LEU A 27 24.75 -12.47 13.24
C LEU A 27 26.04 -13.19 13.65
N ASN A 28 25.94 -14.40 14.20
CA ASN A 28 27.08 -15.17 14.72
C ASN A 28 28.21 -15.41 13.68
N ASN A 29 27.86 -15.39 12.39
CA ASN A 29 28.79 -15.58 11.28
C ASN A 29 29.44 -14.26 10.78
N PHE A 30 29.17 -13.13 11.45
CA PHE A 30 29.74 -11.83 11.09
C PHE A 30 30.80 -11.37 12.10
N PRO A 31 31.78 -10.55 11.67
CA PRO A 31 32.72 -9.93 12.60
C PRO A 31 32.01 -9.07 13.65
N TYR A 32 32.52 -9.07 14.88
CA TYR A 32 31.94 -8.33 16.00
C TYR A 32 31.64 -6.86 15.70
N GLY A 33 32.50 -6.15 14.96
CA GLY A 33 32.25 -4.76 14.60
C GLY A 33 30.94 -4.55 13.81
N ILE A 34 30.57 -5.52 12.97
CA ILE A 34 29.28 -5.49 12.24
C ILE A 34 28.12 -5.79 13.18
N ILE A 35 28.31 -6.74 14.12
CA ILE A 35 27.29 -7.09 15.12
C ILE A 35 27.00 -5.90 16.03
N PHE A 36 28.03 -5.26 16.58
CA PHE A 36 27.91 -4.09 17.46
C PHE A 36 27.23 -2.91 16.74
N LYS A 37 27.67 -2.61 15.52
CA LYS A 37 27.06 -1.53 14.73
C LYS A 37 25.58 -1.81 14.46
N PHE A 38 25.24 -3.04 14.08
CA PHE A 38 23.85 -3.42 13.86
C PHE A 38 23.01 -3.32 15.14
N GLU A 39 23.55 -3.81 16.27
CA GLU A 39 22.88 -3.74 17.57
C GLU A 39 22.59 -2.28 17.97
N GLU A 40 23.56 -1.38 17.80
CA GLU A 40 23.40 0.05 18.09
C GLU A 40 22.30 0.68 17.21
N GLU A 41 22.35 0.45 15.90
CA GLU A 41 21.35 0.94 14.96
C GLU A 41 19.95 0.38 15.26
N LEU A 42 19.85 -0.89 15.68
CA LEU A 42 18.59 -1.53 16.06
C LEU A 42 17.99 -0.87 17.31
N VAL A 43 18.78 -0.64 18.35
CA VAL A 43 18.33 0.02 19.59
C VAL A 43 17.87 1.45 19.32
N GLN A 44 18.62 2.21 18.52
CA GLN A 44 18.23 3.56 18.11
C GLN A 44 16.90 3.55 17.35
N TRP A 45 16.71 2.60 16.42
CA TRP A 45 15.47 2.45 15.68
C TRP A 45 14.29 2.08 16.59
N GLN A 46 14.46 1.13 17.52
CA GLN A 46 13.44 0.73 18.49
C GLN A 46 12.99 1.92 19.35
N ASN A 47 13.93 2.72 19.85
CA ASN A 47 13.63 3.93 20.64
C ASN A 47 12.83 4.96 19.83
N ASN A 48 13.17 5.16 18.56
CA ASN A 48 12.46 6.08 17.68
C ASN A 48 11.00 5.64 17.45
N ILE A 49 10.76 4.35 17.23
CA ILE A 49 9.40 3.79 17.09
C ILE A 49 8.58 4.04 18.37
N ASN A 50 9.17 3.79 19.55
CA ASN A 50 8.50 4.00 20.83
C ASN A 50 8.14 5.47 21.05
N ASN A 51 9.06 6.39 20.75
CA ASN A 51 8.82 7.83 20.85
C ASN A 51 7.69 8.30 19.93
N LEU A 52 7.63 7.78 18.70
CA LEU A 52 6.55 8.08 17.76
C LEU A 52 5.19 7.64 18.31
N ASN A 53 5.12 6.45 18.90
CA ASN A 53 3.89 5.91 19.49
C ASN A 53 3.44 6.71 20.73
N ILE A 54 4.38 7.16 21.56
CA ILE A 54 4.08 7.99 22.75
C ILE A 54 3.56 9.37 22.33
N ALA A 55 4.18 10.01 21.33
CA ALA A 55 3.74 11.29 20.81
C ALA A 55 2.33 11.24 20.19
N THR A 56 1.97 10.13 19.53
CA THR A 56 0.61 9.94 19.01
C THR A 56 -0.43 9.74 20.11
N ASN A 57 -0.09 9.02 21.19
CA ASN A 57 -1.01 8.79 22.30
C ASN A 57 -1.26 10.07 23.13
N ALA A 58 -0.27 10.98 23.19
CA ALA A 58 -0.43 12.29 23.84
C ALA A 58 -1.36 13.23 23.03
N ASN A 59 -1.31 13.16 21.70
CA ASN A 59 -2.14 14.01 20.83
C ASN A 59 -3.62 13.57 20.77
N GLU A 60 -3.94 12.30 21.06
CA GLU A 60 -5.33 11.83 21.15
C GLU A 60 -6.06 12.32 22.41
N MET A 61 -5.34 12.81 23.43
CA MET A 61 -5.95 13.30 24.67
C MET A 61 -6.43 14.76 24.62
N SER A 62 -6.16 15.50 23.54
CA SER A 62 -6.41 16.95 23.48
C SER A 62 -7.52 17.40 22.50
N LEU A 63 -8.13 16.50 21.73
CA LEU A 63 -9.20 16.86 20.77
C LEU A 63 -10.50 16.08 21.03
N LYS A 64 -11.18 16.40 22.13
CA LYS A 64 -12.62 16.15 22.30
C LYS A 64 -13.33 17.43 22.75
N LYS A 65 -13.61 18.32 21.79
CA LYS A 65 -14.80 19.19 21.80
C LYS A 65 -14.97 19.90 20.45
N SER A 66 -15.92 19.45 19.65
CA SER A 66 -17.00 20.27 19.07
C SER A 66 -17.80 19.45 18.04
N ASN A 67 -19.12 19.58 18.11
CA ASN A 67 -20.14 19.07 17.20
C ASN A 67 -19.83 19.35 15.72
N VAL A 68 -20.29 18.47 14.82
CA VAL A 68 -21.28 18.76 13.75
C VAL A 68 -21.87 17.43 13.24
N GLU A 69 -23.20 17.34 13.26
CA GLU A 69 -23.99 16.36 12.52
C GLU A 69 -23.76 16.48 11.02
N THR A 70 -23.41 15.40 10.31
CA THR A 70 -23.93 15.20 8.96
C THR A 70 -23.97 13.71 8.64
N ILE A 71 -25.16 13.29 8.23
CA ILE A 71 -25.54 11.96 7.76
C ILE A 71 -24.60 11.52 6.63
N ALA A 72 -23.84 10.46 6.87
CA ALA A 72 -23.26 9.63 5.81
C ALA A 72 -23.40 8.16 6.21
N LYS A 73 -24.24 7.44 5.46
CA LYS A 73 -24.49 6.01 5.59
C LYS A 73 -23.15 5.25 5.53
N PRO A 74 -22.87 4.29 6.43
CA PRO A 74 -21.72 3.42 6.27
C PRO A 74 -22.01 2.43 5.13
N HIS A 75 -21.41 2.64 3.96
CA HIS A 75 -21.27 1.57 2.97
C HIS A 75 -20.36 0.50 3.60
N LYS A 76 -20.95 -0.49 4.25
CA LYS A 76 -20.30 -1.76 4.58
C LYS A 76 -20.10 -2.53 3.28
N SER A 77 -19.07 -2.19 2.51
CA SER A 77 -18.58 -3.06 1.45
C SER A 77 -17.74 -4.16 2.10
N SER A 78 -18.38 -5.15 2.73
CA SER A 78 -17.70 -6.37 3.18
C SER A 78 -17.33 -7.22 1.98
N HIS A 79 -16.40 -6.74 1.15
CA HIS A 79 -15.78 -7.56 0.12
C HIS A 79 -14.84 -8.53 0.82
N ASN A 80 -15.36 -9.71 1.15
CA ASN A 80 -14.60 -10.76 1.79
C ASN A 80 -13.79 -11.51 0.72
N LEU A 81 -12.70 -10.89 0.24
CA LEU A 81 -11.80 -11.55 -0.69
C LEU A 81 -10.95 -12.59 0.05
N ARG A 82 -11.08 -13.84 -0.38
CA ARG A 82 -10.44 -15.01 0.24
C ARG A 82 -9.30 -15.55 -0.61
N VAL A 83 -8.08 -15.55 -0.07
CA VAL A 83 -6.87 -15.95 -0.80
C VAL A 83 -6.93 -17.41 -1.26
N ASP A 84 -7.48 -18.29 -0.42
CA ASP A 84 -7.66 -19.70 -0.72
C ASP A 84 -8.59 -19.94 -1.91
N GLU A 85 -9.73 -19.24 -1.95
CA GLU A 85 -10.69 -19.32 -3.04
C GLU A 85 -10.09 -18.80 -4.36
N VAL A 86 -9.39 -17.66 -4.29
CA VAL A 86 -8.76 -17.06 -5.49
C VAL A 86 -7.70 -17.99 -6.08
N LEU A 87 -6.92 -18.67 -5.24
CA LEU A 87 -5.89 -19.60 -5.70
C LEU A 87 -6.49 -20.91 -6.22
N ALA A 88 -7.58 -21.39 -5.63
CA ALA A 88 -8.29 -22.58 -6.12
C ALA A 88 -8.93 -22.36 -7.50
N LEU A 89 -9.39 -21.13 -7.78
CA LEU A 89 -10.05 -20.79 -9.04
C LEU A 89 -9.07 -20.52 -10.20
N SER A 90 -7.79 -20.32 -9.91
CA SER A 90 -6.77 -19.99 -10.91
C SER A 90 -5.83 -21.15 -11.17
N THR A 91 -5.60 -21.50 -12.44
CA THR A 91 -4.58 -22.50 -12.82
C THR A 91 -3.21 -22.13 -12.28
N GLN A 92 -2.85 -20.84 -12.31
CA GLN A 92 -1.60 -20.35 -11.72
C GLN A 92 -1.60 -20.45 -10.20
N GLY A 93 -2.78 -20.34 -9.57
CA GLY A 93 -2.94 -20.55 -8.13
C GLY A 93 -2.68 -22.00 -7.72
N SER A 94 -3.15 -22.97 -8.51
CA SER A 94 -2.83 -24.38 -8.29
C SER A 94 -1.32 -24.65 -8.37
N LEU A 95 -0.63 -24.05 -9.35
CA LEU A 95 0.83 -24.17 -9.47
C LEU A 95 1.57 -23.60 -8.24
N ILE A 96 1.09 -22.49 -7.67
CA ILE A 96 1.66 -21.92 -6.44
C ILE A 96 1.48 -22.88 -5.25
N LEU A 97 0.27 -23.46 -5.12
CA LEU A 97 -0.04 -24.42 -4.06
C LEU A 97 0.85 -25.67 -4.16
N ASP A 98 0.99 -26.23 -5.37
CA ASP A 98 1.79 -27.44 -5.58
C ASP A 98 3.29 -27.17 -5.38
N TYR A 99 3.79 -26.03 -5.89
CA TYR A 99 5.15 -25.59 -5.62
C TYR A 99 5.42 -25.49 -4.11
N PHE A 100 4.51 -24.88 -3.35
CA PHE A 100 4.68 -24.76 -1.91
C PHE A 100 4.65 -26.11 -1.19
N LYS A 101 3.80 -27.06 -1.60
CA LYS A 101 3.79 -28.42 -1.03
C LYS A 101 5.14 -29.12 -1.19
N THR A 102 5.81 -28.94 -2.33
CA THR A 102 7.09 -29.59 -2.62
C THR A 102 8.28 -28.88 -1.96
N HIS A 103 8.28 -27.55 -1.91
CA HIS A 103 9.44 -26.77 -1.47
C HIS A 103 9.32 -26.18 -0.06
N ASN A 104 8.12 -26.19 0.52
CA ASN A 104 7.77 -25.58 1.81
C ASN A 104 8.22 -24.10 1.94
N LYS A 105 8.40 -23.40 0.81
CA LYS A 105 8.79 -21.99 0.75
C LYS A 105 8.44 -21.42 -0.62
N LEU A 106 8.02 -20.17 -0.69
CA LEU A 106 7.85 -19.47 -1.98
C LEU A 106 9.17 -18.83 -2.42
N ASN A 107 9.47 -18.86 -3.71
CA ASN A 107 10.56 -18.06 -4.29
C ASN A 107 10.02 -16.69 -4.78
N ASP A 108 10.89 -15.74 -5.12
CA ASP A 108 10.44 -14.38 -5.47
C ASP A 108 9.52 -14.35 -6.70
N GLY A 109 9.76 -15.21 -7.69
CA GLY A 109 8.89 -15.35 -8.87
C GLY A 109 7.50 -15.84 -8.51
N ILE A 110 7.40 -16.90 -7.70
CA ILE A 110 6.13 -17.45 -7.21
C ILE A 110 5.38 -16.42 -6.34
N ARG A 111 6.10 -15.65 -5.52
CA ARG A 111 5.51 -14.52 -4.76
C ARG A 111 4.95 -13.44 -5.69
N ALA A 112 5.64 -13.12 -6.78
CA ALA A 112 5.16 -12.16 -7.76
C ALA A 112 3.88 -12.66 -8.45
N THR A 113 3.85 -13.93 -8.88
CA THR A 113 2.65 -14.55 -9.46
C THR A 113 1.47 -14.57 -8.48
N LEU A 114 1.71 -14.91 -7.21
CA LEU A 114 0.69 -14.85 -6.16
C LEU A 114 0.06 -13.46 -6.05
N VAL A 115 0.88 -12.42 -5.97
CA VAL A 115 0.42 -11.04 -5.88
C VAL A 115 -0.35 -10.64 -7.14
N ASP A 116 0.11 -11.06 -8.32
CA ASP A 116 -0.53 -10.73 -9.59
C ASP A 116 -1.93 -11.33 -9.71
N ILE A 117 -2.12 -12.59 -9.31
CA ILE A 117 -3.45 -13.23 -9.30
C ILE A 117 -4.39 -12.48 -8.34
N LEU A 118 -3.92 -12.16 -7.13
CA LEU A 118 -4.75 -11.47 -6.13
C LEU A 118 -5.15 -10.06 -6.59
N ILE A 119 -4.20 -9.29 -7.13
CA ILE A 119 -4.49 -7.94 -7.61
C ILE A 119 -5.37 -7.95 -8.86
N ALA A 120 -5.16 -8.92 -9.77
CA ALA A 120 -6.05 -9.10 -10.92
C ALA A 120 -7.49 -9.35 -10.47
N GLN A 121 -7.69 -10.16 -9.43
CA GLN A 121 -9.02 -10.44 -8.88
C GLN A 121 -9.64 -9.20 -8.22
N VAL A 122 -8.87 -8.45 -7.41
CA VAL A 122 -9.32 -7.18 -6.80
C VAL A 122 -9.78 -6.19 -7.87
N LEU A 123 -9.00 -6.03 -8.94
CA LEU A 123 -9.32 -5.12 -10.05
C LEU A 123 -10.54 -5.60 -10.84
N SER A 124 -10.65 -6.91 -11.10
CA SER A 124 -11.78 -7.50 -11.81
C SER A 124 -13.11 -7.31 -11.07
N GLN A 125 -13.07 -7.37 -9.74
CA GLN A 125 -14.22 -7.08 -8.87
C GLN A 125 -14.43 -5.57 -8.61
N GLN A 126 -13.61 -4.70 -9.20
CA GLN A 126 -13.62 -3.24 -9.04
C GLN A 126 -13.52 -2.80 -7.56
N ILE A 127 -12.82 -3.58 -6.73
CA ILE A 127 -12.67 -3.27 -5.31
C ILE A 127 -11.54 -2.25 -5.15
N PRO A 128 -11.79 -1.08 -4.52
CA PRO A 128 -10.73 -0.14 -4.22
C PRO A 128 -9.80 -0.71 -3.14
N MET A 129 -8.49 -0.67 -3.37
CA MET A 129 -7.51 -1.11 -2.38
C MET A 129 -7.49 -0.19 -1.17
N SER A 130 -7.91 -0.71 -0.01
CA SER A 130 -7.76 -0.06 1.29
C SER A 130 -6.60 -0.67 2.09
N VAL A 131 -6.17 0.05 3.13
CA VAL A 131 -5.19 -0.46 4.12
C VAL A 131 -5.70 -1.75 4.77
N SER A 132 -6.96 -1.79 5.17
CA SER A 132 -7.56 -2.96 5.84
C SER A 132 -7.66 -4.18 4.93
N LEU A 133 -7.97 -3.96 3.64
CA LEU A 133 -8.02 -5.05 2.66
C LEU A 133 -6.62 -5.62 2.40
N ALA A 134 -5.63 -4.76 2.16
CA ALA A 134 -4.25 -5.19 1.94
C ALA A 134 -3.68 -5.92 3.17
N GLU A 135 -3.99 -5.44 4.37
CA GLU A 135 -3.63 -6.11 5.62
C GLU A 135 -4.31 -7.48 5.78
N SER A 136 -5.62 -7.56 5.52
CA SER A 136 -6.37 -8.82 5.55
C SER A 136 -5.77 -9.86 4.60
N LEU A 137 -5.49 -9.46 3.35
CA LEU A 137 -4.87 -10.34 2.36
C LEU A 137 -3.48 -10.80 2.80
N ALA A 138 -2.64 -9.90 3.34
CA ALA A 138 -1.32 -10.27 3.85
C ALA A 138 -1.41 -11.28 5.02
N ASN A 139 -2.36 -11.08 5.94
CA ASN A 139 -2.58 -12.01 7.04
C ASN A 139 -3.03 -13.40 6.52
N GLN A 140 -3.92 -13.44 5.54
CA GLN A 140 -4.37 -14.70 4.91
C GLN A 140 -3.22 -15.41 4.20
N ILE A 141 -2.34 -14.69 3.48
CA ILE A 141 -1.16 -15.25 2.84
C ILE A 141 -0.24 -15.93 3.87
N VAL A 142 0.11 -15.25 4.97
CA VAL A 142 0.97 -15.82 6.02
C VAL A 142 0.26 -16.96 6.76
N ALA A 143 -1.07 -16.90 6.89
CA ALA A 143 -1.85 -18.00 7.45
C ALA A 143 -1.77 -19.25 6.57
N MET A 144 -1.74 -19.10 5.25
CA MET A 144 -1.69 -20.22 4.31
C MET A 144 -0.27 -20.72 4.04
N PHE A 145 0.70 -19.81 3.96
CA PHE A 145 2.11 -20.10 3.68
C PHE A 145 2.96 -19.73 4.90
N LYS A 146 3.20 -20.70 5.79
CA LYS A 146 3.81 -20.44 7.12
C LYS A 146 5.23 -19.90 7.09
N THR A 147 5.94 -20.05 5.97
CA THR A 147 7.30 -19.52 5.77
C THR A 147 7.31 -18.12 5.15
N GLU A 148 6.17 -17.46 5.06
CA GLU A 148 6.07 -16.12 4.49
C GLU A 148 6.03 -15.05 5.57
N VAL A 149 6.65 -13.91 5.27
CA VAL A 149 6.73 -12.76 6.18
C VAL A 149 5.70 -11.72 5.74
N LYS A 150 4.82 -11.29 6.66
CA LYS A 150 3.72 -10.34 6.39
C LYS A 150 4.21 -9.07 5.69
N ASP A 151 5.33 -8.51 6.14
CA ASP A 151 5.89 -7.26 5.62
C ASP A 151 6.29 -7.31 4.14
N THR A 152 6.51 -8.51 3.60
CA THR A 152 6.71 -8.73 2.16
C THR A 152 5.49 -8.28 1.37
N TYR A 153 4.30 -8.53 1.90
CA TYR A 153 3.02 -8.32 1.23
C TYR A 153 2.39 -6.99 1.62
N PHE A 154 2.44 -6.65 2.91
CA PHE A 154 1.89 -5.42 3.42
C PHE A 154 2.56 -4.98 4.73
N MET A 155 2.96 -3.70 4.78
CA MET A 155 3.52 -3.08 5.98
C MET A 155 3.05 -1.62 6.08
N LYS A 156 2.55 -1.22 7.25
CA LYS A 156 2.23 0.17 7.56
C LYS A 156 3.05 0.60 8.79
N ILE A 157 3.98 1.53 8.62
CA ILE A 157 4.83 2.05 9.71
C ILE A 157 4.21 3.33 10.26
N GLY A 158 3.63 3.26 11.46
CA GLY A 158 2.97 4.40 12.12
C GLY A 158 1.73 4.91 11.36
N CYS A 159 1.20 6.05 11.81
CA CYS A 159 -0.03 6.62 11.23
C CYS A 159 0.21 7.40 9.92
N ASN A 160 1.43 7.94 9.72
CA ASN A 160 1.71 8.99 8.73
C ASN A 160 2.62 8.58 7.56
N LYS A 161 3.11 7.33 7.50
CA LYS A 161 3.88 6.84 6.34
C LYS A 161 2.96 6.08 5.40
N ASN A 162 3.15 6.30 4.09
CA ASN A 162 2.44 5.56 3.05
C ASN A 162 2.67 4.05 3.24
N PRO A 163 1.62 3.21 3.10
CA PRO A 163 1.77 1.76 3.18
C PRO A 163 2.78 1.25 2.14
N LYS A 164 3.52 0.21 2.53
CA LYS A 164 4.50 -0.48 1.70
C LYS A 164 4.11 -1.96 1.54
N GLY A 165 4.81 -2.65 0.65
CA GLY A 165 4.62 -4.07 0.37
C GLY A 165 4.13 -4.35 -1.05
N LYS A 166 4.26 -5.61 -1.49
CA LYS A 166 3.95 -6.02 -2.87
C LYS A 166 2.49 -5.80 -3.23
N LEU A 167 1.53 -6.07 -2.34
CA LEU A 167 0.09 -5.94 -2.63
C LEU A 167 -0.29 -4.50 -2.94
N TYR A 168 0.01 -3.59 -2.00
CA TYR A 168 -0.36 -2.19 -2.11
C TYR A 168 0.33 -1.53 -3.32
N SER A 169 1.64 -1.77 -3.47
CA SER A 169 2.41 -1.20 -4.59
C SER A 169 1.92 -1.72 -5.95
N LYS A 170 1.66 -3.03 -6.07
CA LYS A 170 1.20 -3.62 -7.33
C LYS A 170 -0.17 -3.08 -7.73
N TYR A 171 -1.12 -2.96 -6.79
CA TYR A 171 -2.44 -2.39 -7.09
C TYR A 171 -2.35 -0.99 -7.72
N TYR A 172 -1.68 -0.04 -7.04
CA TYR A 172 -1.61 1.33 -7.55
C TYR A 172 -0.77 1.45 -8.83
N ASN A 173 0.27 0.62 -8.98
CA ASN A 173 1.02 0.53 -10.23
C ASN A 173 0.15 0.00 -11.39
N SER A 174 -0.65 -1.03 -11.15
CA SER A 174 -1.58 -1.59 -12.14
C SER A 174 -2.66 -0.58 -12.54
N VAL A 175 -3.28 0.10 -11.56
CA VAL A 175 -4.27 1.16 -11.84
C VAL A 175 -3.62 2.30 -12.63
N ARG A 176 -2.42 2.75 -12.26
CA ARG A 176 -1.69 3.77 -13.01
C ARG A 176 -1.40 3.32 -14.44
N ASN A 177 -0.95 2.09 -14.62
CA ASN A 177 -0.67 1.54 -15.94
C ASN A 177 -1.94 1.50 -16.79
N MET A 178 -3.07 1.03 -16.25
CA MET A 178 -4.35 0.99 -16.95
C MET A 178 -4.88 2.39 -17.33
N LYS A 179 -4.62 3.41 -16.50
CA LYS A 179 -4.92 4.82 -16.85
C LYS A 179 -4.06 5.28 -18.02
N ASN A 180 -2.78 4.97 -17.99
CA ASN A 180 -1.83 5.36 -19.03
C ASN A 180 -2.11 4.67 -20.37
N THR A 181 -2.60 3.43 -20.35
CA THR A 181 -2.99 2.69 -21.56
C THR A 181 -4.42 2.98 -22.02
N GLY A 182 -5.14 3.86 -21.34
CA GLY A 182 -6.52 4.23 -21.71
C GLY A 182 -7.58 3.17 -21.40
N LEU A 183 -7.22 2.10 -20.69
CA LEU A 183 -8.17 1.04 -20.29
C LEU A 183 -9.13 1.48 -19.18
N ILE A 184 -8.75 2.48 -18.39
CA ILE A 184 -9.65 3.14 -17.44
C ILE A 184 -9.59 4.66 -17.59
N PRO A 185 -10.71 5.38 -17.38
CA PRO A 185 -10.74 6.82 -17.48
C PRO A 185 -9.75 7.47 -16.53
N THR A 186 -8.86 8.31 -17.07
CA THR A 186 -8.18 9.31 -16.26
C THR A 186 -9.20 10.39 -16.00
N THR A 187 -9.59 10.61 -14.74
CA THR A 187 -10.47 11.73 -14.36
C THR A 187 -9.75 13.06 -14.64
N ILE A 188 -9.74 13.47 -15.91
CA ILE A 188 -9.42 14.83 -16.33
C ILE A 188 -10.75 15.59 -16.32
N ILE A 189 -11.22 15.93 -15.12
CA ILE A 189 -12.11 17.07 -14.96
C ILE A 189 -11.29 18.13 -14.23
N LYS A 190 -10.57 18.92 -15.03
CA LYS A 190 -10.07 20.24 -14.62
C LYS A 190 -10.48 21.22 -15.71
N ASN A 191 -11.68 21.79 -15.54
CA ASN A 191 -12.07 23.16 -15.86
C ASN A 191 -11.17 23.91 -16.87
N LYS A 192 -11.10 23.46 -18.13
CA LYS A 192 -10.40 24.19 -19.19
C LYS A 192 -10.99 23.94 -20.58
N ILE A 193 -12.31 24.00 -20.73
CA ILE A 193 -12.98 24.22 -22.03
C ILE A 193 -14.26 25.05 -21.82
N ILE A 194 -14.21 26.15 -21.06
CA ILE A 194 -15.13 27.29 -21.19
C ILE A 194 -14.32 28.51 -20.73
N ASN A 195 -13.54 29.11 -21.64
CA ASN A 195 -13.13 30.53 -21.62
C ASN A 195 -12.09 30.91 -22.69
N ASP A 196 -11.82 30.06 -23.67
CA ASP A 196 -11.16 30.49 -24.90
C ASP A 196 -12.11 30.31 -26.07
N ASN A 197 -12.99 31.30 -26.26
CA ASN A 197 -13.61 31.64 -27.53
C ASN A 197 -14.37 32.98 -27.42
N GLN A 198 -13.65 34.10 -27.57
CA GLN A 198 -13.99 35.14 -28.56
C GLN A 198 -12.79 36.11 -28.73
N PRO A 199 -12.21 36.24 -29.94
CA PRO A 199 -11.24 37.29 -30.28
C PRO A 199 -11.92 38.62 -30.64
N ASN A 200 -11.24 39.71 -30.26
CA ASN A 200 -11.54 41.12 -30.52
C ASN A 200 -12.06 41.46 -31.93
N GLN A 201 -13.07 42.32 -32.01
CA GLN A 201 -13.26 43.25 -33.14
C GLN A 201 -13.21 44.69 -32.63
N ILE A 202 -12.15 45.39 -33.04
CA ILE A 202 -12.06 46.85 -33.01
C ILE A 202 -12.74 47.34 -34.30
N LEU A 203 -13.80 48.14 -34.22
CA LEU A 203 -14.04 49.18 -35.21
C LEU A 203 -14.87 50.34 -34.65
N HIS A 204 -14.16 51.45 -34.45
CA HIS A 204 -14.70 52.78 -34.23
C HIS A 204 -15.02 53.39 -35.62
N HIS A 205 -16.31 53.53 -35.97
CA HIS A 205 -16.78 54.49 -36.98
C HIS A 205 -18.30 54.70 -36.77
N ILE A 206 -18.72 55.84 -36.22
CA ILE A 206 -19.31 56.93 -37.00
C ILE A 206 -20.18 56.43 -38.17
N LYS A 207 -21.50 56.40 -37.96
CA LYS A 207 -22.50 57.13 -38.76
C LYS A 207 -23.91 56.66 -38.38
N GLU A 208 -24.72 57.58 -37.90
CA GLU A 208 -26.08 57.79 -38.40
C GLU A 208 -26.49 59.23 -38.02
N GLU A 209 -26.17 60.18 -38.89
CA GLU A 209 -27.10 61.29 -39.14
C GLU A 209 -28.26 60.71 -39.96
N ASN A 210 -29.51 60.99 -39.57
CA ASN A 210 -30.35 61.95 -40.30
C ASN A 210 -31.82 61.98 -39.82
N GLY A 211 -32.33 63.22 -39.67
CA GLY A 211 -33.76 63.55 -39.55
C GLY A 211 -34.00 64.71 -38.58
N LYS A 212 -33.69 65.97 -38.90
CA LYS A 212 -34.59 66.98 -39.51
C LYS A 212 -36.02 66.98 -38.92
N ASN A 213 -36.31 67.85 -37.96
CA ASN A 213 -36.95 69.17 -38.16
C ASN A 213 -37.06 69.91 -36.82
#